data_AF-A0A4Y2VS27-F1
#
_entry.id   AF-A0A4Y2VS27-F1
#
_cell.length_a   1.000
_cell.length_b   1.000
_cell.length_c   1.000
_cell.angle_alpha   90.00
_cell.angle_beta   90.00
_cell.angle_gamma   90.00
#
_symmetry.space_group_name_H-M   'P 1'
#
loop_
_entity.id
_entity.type
_entity.pdbx_description
1 polymer ?
#
loop_
_entity_poly.entity_id
_entity_poly.type
_entity_poly.pdbx_seq_one_letter_code
_entity_poly.pdbx_strand_id
1 'polypeptide(L)' 'WYYAFEKLRPEENRMLTAFDYNSIMLYGEEAFTKQWGLKTMIPNNGQYLPGNYAKPGMSENDIKRLNMLYNCPSK' A
#
# COMPACT_ATOMS: atom_id res chain seq x y z
N TRP A 1 17.20 -5.31 -1.35
CA TRP A 1 16.10 -6.12 -0.81
C TRP A 1 15.92 -5.95 0.70
N TYR A 2 16.98 -5.81 1.52
CA TYR A 2 16.87 -5.62 2.99
C TYR A 2 16.00 -4.42 3.41
N TYR A 3 16.09 -3.31 2.65
CA TYR A 3 15.45 -2.03 2.97
C TYR A 3 13.96 -1.94 2.63
N ALA A 4 13.39 -2.95 1.94
CA ALA A 4 12.05 -2.84 1.35
C ALA A 4 10.90 -2.87 2.39
N PHE A 5 11.21 -3.29 3.63
CA PHE A 5 10.25 -3.36 4.73
C PHE A 5 10.61 -2.42 5.89
N GLU A 6 11.63 -1.58 5.72
CA GLU A 6 11.92 -0.54 6.70
C GLU A 6 10.78 0.48 6.70
N LYS A 7 10.24 0.75 7.90
CA LYS A 7 9.17 1.73 8.06
C LYS A 7 9.75 3.14 7.96
N LEU A 8 9.00 4.03 7.31
CA LEU A 8 9.25 5.46 7.40
C LEU A 8 9.22 5.92 8.87
N ARG A 9 10.06 6.90 9.20
CA ARG A 9 10.03 7.54 10.51
C ARG A 9 8.73 8.34 10.69
N PRO A 10 8.30 8.62 11.93
CA PRO A 10 7.08 9.39 12.17
C PRO A 10 7.06 10.75 11.45
N GLU A 11 8.20 11.44 11.37
CA GLU A 11 8.35 12.72 10.68
C GLU A 11 8.34 12.61 9.14
N GLU A 12 8.59 11.42 8.59
CA GLU A 12 8.55 11.13 7.15
C GLU A 12 7.17 10.63 6.71
N ASN A 13 6.37 10.11 7.64
CA ASN A 13 5.08 9.50 7.34
C ASN A 13 3.94 10.51 7.46
N ARG A 14 3.29 10.81 6.32
CA ARG A 14 2.11 11.69 6.28
C ARG A 14 0.81 10.88 6.22
N MET A 15 0.19 10.70 7.39
CA MET A 15 -1.07 9.95 7.54
C MET A 15 -2.29 10.79 7.12
N LEU A 16 -2.62 10.81 5.82
CA LEU A 16 -3.77 11.56 5.27
C LEU A 16 -5.11 10.79 5.34
N THR A 17 -5.07 9.45 5.30
CA THR A 17 -6.24 8.59 5.47
C THR A 17 -5.86 7.34 6.26
N ALA A 18 -6.85 6.55 6.68
CA ALA A 18 -6.62 5.25 7.33
C ALA A 18 -5.81 4.30 6.42
N PHE A 19 -5.21 3.27 7.02
CA PHE A 19 -4.47 2.25 6.29
C PHE A 19 -5.36 1.56 5.25
N ASP A 20 -4.87 1.44 4.02
CA ASP A 20 -5.64 0.94 2.89
C ASP A 20 -4.96 -0.26 2.26
N TYR A 21 -5.52 -1.44 2.48
CA TYR A 21 -5.03 -2.69 1.93
C TYR A 21 -5.21 -2.81 0.41
N ASN A 22 -6.12 -2.02 -0.16
CA ASN A 22 -6.41 -2.03 -1.59
C ASN A 22 -5.58 -1.00 -2.36
N SER A 23 -4.75 -0.21 -1.67
CA SER A 23 -3.91 0.80 -2.30
C SER A 23 -3.04 0.19 -3.41
N ILE A 24 -2.91 0.93 -4.53
CA ILE A 24 -2.00 0.56 -5.63
C ILE A 24 -0.54 0.58 -5.17
N MET A 25 -0.24 1.31 -4.10
CA MET A 25 1.09 1.44 -3.52
C MET A 25 1.43 0.34 -2.52
N LEU A 26 0.47 -0.48 -2.09
CA LEU A 26 0.75 -1.61 -1.18
C LEU A 26 1.27 -2.81 -1.96
N TYR A 27 2.42 -3.33 -1.56
CA TYR A 27 3.00 -4.57 -2.10
C TYR A 27 2.04 -5.77 -1.92
N GLY A 28 2.18 -6.79 -2.78
CA GLY A 28 1.47 -8.06 -2.63
C GLY A 28 2.07 -8.96 -1.54
N GLU A 29 1.33 -9.97 -1.09
CA GLU A 29 1.72 -10.83 0.04
C GLU A 29 3.01 -11.62 -0.14
N GLU A 30 3.44 -11.89 -1.39
CA GLU A 30 4.68 -12.59 -1.71
C GLU A 30 5.81 -11.64 -2.17
N ALA A 31 5.65 -10.33 -2.01
CA ALA A 31 6.66 -9.37 -2.46
C ALA A 31 8.02 -9.66 -1.79
N PHE A 32 9.08 -9.68 -2.60
CA PHE A 32 10.45 -9.94 -2.13
C PHE A 32 10.66 -11.30 -1.45
N THR A 33 9.76 -12.26 -1.68
CA THR A 33 9.92 -13.61 -1.15
C THR A 33 11.20 -14.27 -1.66
N LYS A 34 11.82 -15.12 -0.82
CA LYS A 34 12.97 -15.95 -1.22
C LYS A 34 12.55 -17.19 -2.02
N GLN A 35 11.27 -17.56 -1.95
CA GLN A 35 10.71 -18.72 -2.61
C GLN A 35 9.24 -18.49 -2.92
N TRP A 36 8.83 -18.78 -4.16
CA TRP A 36 7.44 -18.70 -4.61
C TRP A 36 6.49 -19.45 -3.68
N GLY A 37 5.33 -18.86 -3.39
CA GLY A 37 4.33 -19.41 -2.48
C GLY A 37 4.56 -19.12 -1.00
N LEU A 38 5.66 -18.44 -0.63
CA LEU A 38 5.88 -17.98 0.75
C LEU A 38 5.49 -16.51 0.88
N LYS A 39 4.62 -16.23 1.86
CA LYS A 39 4.18 -14.88 2.19
C LYS A 39 5.23 -14.16 3.03
N THR A 40 5.52 -12.92 2.66
CA THR A 40 6.35 -11.97 3.42
C THR A 40 5.50 -10.93 4.16
N MET A 41 4.24 -10.76 3.76
CA MET A 41 3.27 -9.91 4.44
C MET A 41 1.94 -10.62 4.60
N ILE A 42 1.33 -10.48 5.78
CA ILE A 42 0.02 -11.04 6.09
C ILE A 42 -0.82 -9.89 6.66
N PRO A 43 -1.97 -9.57 6.08
CA PRO A 43 -2.82 -8.52 6.62
C PRO A 43 -3.55 -9.00 7.87
N ASN A 44 -3.73 -8.10 8.84
CA ASN A 44 -4.34 -8.44 10.13
C ASN A 44 -5.80 -8.91 10.02
N ASN A 45 -6.49 -8.57 8.93
CA ASN A 45 -7.85 -9.02 8.66
C ASN A 45 -7.93 -10.29 7.80
N GLY A 46 -6.79 -10.91 7.47
CA GLY A 46 -6.72 -12.17 6.73
C GLY A 46 -7.09 -12.11 5.24
N GLN A 47 -7.32 -10.92 4.68
CA GLN A 47 -7.63 -10.80 3.25
C GLN A 47 -6.42 -11.17 2.36
N TYR A 48 -6.66 -11.45 1.08
CA TYR A 48 -5.58 -11.64 0.12
C TYR A 48 -4.97 -10.29 -0.31
N LEU A 49 -3.63 -10.21 -0.38
CA LEU A 49 -2.95 -9.03 -0.92
C LEU A 49 -2.38 -9.34 -2.32
N PRO A 50 -3.07 -8.93 -3.40
CA PRO A 50 -2.57 -9.16 -4.76
C PRO A 50 -1.30 -8.35 -5.01
N GLY A 51 -0.41 -8.90 -5.86
CA GLY A 51 0.70 -8.14 -6.42
C GLY A 51 0.20 -6.90 -7.17
N ASN A 52 1.01 -5.83 -7.21
CA ASN A 52 0.58 -4.53 -7.74
C ASN A 52 0.07 -4.61 -9.19
N TYR A 53 0.65 -5.49 -10.02
CA TYR A 53 0.23 -5.71 -11.42
C TYR A 53 -1.20 -6.27 -11.57
N ALA A 54 -1.74 -6.90 -10.52
CA ALA A 54 -3.07 -7.48 -10.51
C ALA A 54 -4.12 -6.54 -9.90
N LYS A 55 -3.71 -5.34 -9.43
CA LYS A 55 -4.64 -4.33 -8.92
C LYS A 55 -5.24 -3.54 -10.11
N PRO A 56 -6.55 -3.24 -10.10
CA PRO A 56 -7.23 -2.60 -11.25
C PRO A 56 -6.85 -1.12 -11.43
N GLY A 57 -6.25 -0.49 -10.42
CA GLY A 57 -5.87 0.92 -10.43
C GLY A 57 -5.77 1.49 -9.02
N MET A 58 -5.83 2.82 -8.91
CA MET A 58 -5.86 3.54 -7.64
C MET A 58 -7.11 3.18 -6.84
N SER A 59 -6.98 2.99 -5.53
CA SER A 59 -8.14 2.89 -4.65
C SER A 59 -8.82 4.25 -4.45
N GLU A 60 -10.03 4.26 -3.88
CA GLU A 60 -10.69 5.49 -3.44
C GLU A 60 -9.84 6.30 -2.46
N ASN A 61 -9.11 5.61 -1.58
CA ASN A 61 -8.23 6.26 -0.61
C ASN A 61 -6.96 6.81 -1.27
N ASP A 62 -6.40 6.16 -2.28
CA ASP A 62 -5.29 6.72 -3.05
C ASP A 62 -5.70 8.03 -3.73
N ILE A 63 -6.86 8.04 -4.38
CA ILE A 63 -7.44 9.24 -5.02
C ILE A 63 -7.67 10.34 -3.97
N LYS A 64 -8.26 10.00 -2.83
CA LYS A 64 -8.49 10.94 -1.72
C LYS A 64 -7.19 11.53 -1.20
N ARG A 65 -6.16 10.71 -0.95
CA ARG A 65 -4.84 11.15 -0.48
C ARG A 65 -4.19 12.10 -1.48
N LEU A 66 -4.25 11.79 -2.78
CA LEU A 66 -3.72 12.67 -3.83
C LEU A 66 -4.43 14.03 -3.84
N ASN A 67 -5.77 14.03 -3.78
CA ASN A 67 -6.53 15.27 -3.74
C ASN A 67 -6.20 16.12 -2.50
N MET A 68 -6.04 15.50 -1.33
CA MET A 68 -5.61 16.20 -0.10
C MET A 68 -4.17 16.70 -0.18
N LEU A 69 -3.27 15.96 -0.82
CA LEU A 69 -1.85 16.32 -0.94
C LEU A 69 -1.65 17.52 -1.87
N TYR A 70 -2.42 17.58 -2.96
CA TYR A 70 -2.31 18.61 -3.99
C TYR A 70 -3.38 19.70 -3.90
N ASN A 71 -4.21 19.69 -2.85
CA ASN A 71 -5.34 20.62 -2.67
C ASN A 71 -6.22 20.72 -3.93
N CYS A 72 -6.55 19.57 -4.52
CA CYS A 72 -7.40 19.53 -5.70
C CYS A 72 -8.80 20.09 -5.35
N PRO A 73 -9.42 20.88 -6.25
CA PRO A 73 -10.80 21.34 -6.06
C PRO A 73 -11.75 20.15 -5.96
N SER A 74 -12.72 20.23 -5.06
CA SER A 74 -13.90 19.35 -5.09
C SER A 74 -14.58 19.51 -6.44
N LYS A 75 -14.89 18.40 -7.12
CA LYS A 75 -15.81 18.43 -8.26
C LYS A 75 -17.22 18.75 -7.79
#